data_AF-A0A5C9B9W1-F1
#
_entry.id   AF-A0A5C9B9W1-F1
#
_cell.length_a   1.000
_cell.length_b   1.000
_cell.length_c   1.000
_cell.angle_alpha   90.00
_cell.angle_beta   90.00
_cell.angle_gamma   90.00
#
_symmetry.space_group_name_H-M   'P 1'
#
loop_
_entity.id
_entity.type
_entity.pdbx_description
1 polymer ?
#
loop_
_entity_poly.entity_id
_entity_poly.type
_entity_poly.pdbx_seq_one_letter_code
_entity_poly.pdbx_strand_id
1 'polypeptide(L)'
;MSAISLRLPDDFDTRLEEEARLEGKTRSEIARQAIAEFLERREKERFMAEMVAAAQALAADPAARREALELANDLVDEGLDAIIASEIAAGINPDEKWWR
;
A
#
# COMPACT_ATOMS: atom_id res chain seq x y z
N MET A 1 -14.23 25.49 9.03
CA MET A 1 -13.86 25.51 7.59
C MET A 1 -13.13 26.80 7.32
N SER A 2 -11.98 26.75 6.64
CA SER A 2 -11.33 27.92 6.08
C SER A 2 -11.86 28.16 4.65
N ALA A 3 -11.92 29.42 4.23
CA ALA A 3 -12.25 29.79 2.85
C ALA A 3 -10.95 30.06 2.08
N ILE A 4 -10.89 29.59 0.83
CA ILE A 4 -9.75 29.77 -0.06
C ILE A 4 -10.30 30.36 -1.36
N SER A 5 -9.71 31.45 -1.84
CA SER A 5 -10.02 32.01 -3.16
C SER A 5 -8.90 31.61 -4.12
N LEU A 6 -9.26 30.90 -5.18
CA LEU A 6 -8.32 30.43 -6.20
C LEU A 6 -8.81 30.92 -7.56
N ARG A 7 -7.88 31.41 -8.40
CA ARG A 7 -8.18 31.68 -9.81
C ARG A 7 -7.85 30.44 -10.61
N LEU A 8 -8.86 29.90 -11.28
CA LEU A 8 -8.72 28.78 -12.20
C LEU A 8 -8.74 29.31 -13.64
N PRO A 9 -8.02 28.64 -14.56
CA PRO A 9 -8.24 28.81 -15.99
C PRO A 9 -9.72 28.55 -16.37
N ASP A 10 -10.22 29.27 -17.39
CA ASP A 10 -11.64 29.23 -17.77
C ASP A 10 -12.12 27.83 -18.23
N ASP A 11 -11.20 27.03 -18.79
CA ASP A 11 -11.46 25.64 -19.19
C ASP A 11 -11.69 24.73 -17.98
N PHE A 12 -11.00 24.98 -16.86
CA PHE A 12 -11.22 24.24 -15.62
C PHE A 12 -12.57 24.54 -14.99
N ASP A 13 -13.03 25.80 -15.04
CA ASP A 13 -14.35 26.14 -14.48
C ASP A 13 -15.47 25.43 -15.24
N THR A 14 -15.39 25.44 -16.58
CA THR A 14 -16.34 24.73 -17.45
C THR A 14 -16.36 23.22 -17.16
N ARG A 15 -15.19 22.61 -16.98
CA ARG A 15 -15.08 21.17 -16.68
C ARG A 15 -15.60 20.82 -15.28
N LEU A 16 -15.33 21.67 -14.29
CA LEU A 16 -15.85 21.47 -12.92
C LEU A 16 -17.37 21.59 -12.88
N GLU A 17 -17.96 22.48 -13.68
CA GLU A 17 -19.41 22.64 -13.77
C GLU A 17 -20.07 21.43 -14.44
N GLU A 18 -19.44 20.86 -15.48
CA GLU A 18 -19.91 19.64 -16.12
C GLU A 18 -19.88 18.43 -15.16
N GLU A 19 -18.76 18.20 -14.48
CA GLU A 19 -18.64 17.11 -13.50
C GLU A 19 -19.61 17.28 -12.31
N ALA A 20 -19.75 18.52 -11.82
CA ALA A 20 -20.73 18.85 -10.79
C ALA A 20 -22.15 18.48 -11.22
N ARG A 21 -22.51 18.75 -12.47
CA ARG A 21 -23.81 18.39 -13.05
C ARG A 21 -23.98 16.87 -13.17
N LEU A 22 -22.97 16.15 -13.63
CA LEU A 22 -23.01 14.69 -13.80
C LEU A 22 -23.14 13.95 -12.47
N GLU A 23 -22.44 14.42 -11.43
CA GLU A 23 -22.46 13.81 -10.10
C GLU A 23 -23.55 14.36 -9.17
N GLY A 24 -24.30 15.37 -9.59
CA GLY A 24 -25.30 16.04 -8.75
C GLY A 24 -24.72 16.77 -7.55
N LYS A 25 -23.48 17.26 -7.65
CA LYS A 25 -22.72 17.95 -6.60
C LYS A 25 -22.52 19.42 -6.95
N THR A 26 -22.04 20.22 -6.00
CA THR A 26 -21.58 21.59 -6.28
C THR A 26 -20.14 21.59 -6.79
N ARG A 27 -19.76 22.62 -7.58
CA ARG A 27 -18.35 22.84 -8.01
C ARG A 27 -17.36 22.78 -6.85
N SER A 28 -17.72 23.40 -5.73
CA SER A 28 -16.90 23.43 -4.53
C SER A 28 -16.73 22.05 -3.88
N GLU A 29 -17.72 21.16 -4.00
CA GLU A 29 -17.60 19.77 -3.51
C GLU A 29 -16.68 18.95 -4.39
N ILE A 30 -16.84 19.03 -5.72
CA ILE A 30 -15.93 18.38 -6.68
C ILE A 30 -14.50 18.85 -6.46
N ALA A 31 -14.29 20.16 -6.33
CA ALA A 31 -12.97 20.73 -6.07
C ALA A 31 -12.37 20.23 -4.74
N ARG A 32 -13.16 20.19 -3.65
CA ARG A 32 -12.70 19.66 -2.36
C ARG A 32 -12.34 18.18 -2.43
N GLN A 33 -13.16 17.39 -3.12
CA GLN A 33 -12.90 15.97 -3.30
C GLN A 33 -11.61 15.74 -4.09
N ALA A 34 -11.45 16.43 -5.23
CA ALA A 34 -10.23 16.32 -6.04
C ALA A 34 -8.97 16.73 -5.26
N ILE A 35 -9.05 17.78 -4.43
CA ILE A 35 -7.94 18.19 -3.57
C ILE A 35 -7.62 17.11 -2.53
N ALA A 36 -8.64 16.54 -1.87
CA ALA A 36 -8.46 15.50 -0.87
C ALA A 36 -7.80 14.24 -1.47
N GLU A 37 -8.31 13.77 -2.60
CA GLU A 37 -7.77 12.60 -3.31
C GLU A 37 -6.34 12.86 -3.80
N PHE A 38 -6.05 14.06 -4.30
CA PHE A 38 -4.70 14.43 -4.71
C PHE A 38 -3.73 14.42 -3.52
N LEU A 39 -4.12 14.98 -2.38
CA LEU A 39 -3.29 15.01 -1.18
C LEU A 39 -3.02 13.61 -0.63
N GLU A 40 -4.06 12.77 -0.54
CA GLU A 40 -3.94 11.39 -0.07
C GLU A 40 -3.02 10.57 -1.00
N ARG A 41 -3.21 10.70 -2.32
CA ARG A 41 -2.34 10.04 -3.29
C ARG A 41 -0.89 10.51 -3.16
N ARG A 42 -0.64 11.81 -3.00
CA ARG A 42 0.71 12.38 -2.83
C ARG A 42 1.38 11.90 -1.55
N GLU A 43 0.62 11.73 -0.48
CA GLU A 43 1.09 11.18 0.79
C GLU A 43 1.51 9.72 0.63
N LYS A 44 0.65 8.89 0.05
CA LYS A 44 0.96 7.48 -0.27
C LYS A 44 2.19 7.35 -1.17
N GLU A 45 2.29 8.17 -2.21
CA GLU A 45 3.44 8.19 -3.11
C GLU A 45 4.75 8.47 -2.36
N ARG A 46 4.76 9.46 -1.45
CA ARG A 46 5.95 9.79 -0.64
C ARG A 46 6.32 8.65 0.31
N PHE A 47 5.33 8.11 1.02
CA PHE A 47 5.55 6.98 1.92
C PHE A 47 6.11 5.76 1.19
N MET A 48 5.52 5.41 0.04
CA MET A 48 6.00 4.30 -0.78
C MET A 48 7.39 4.53 -1.32
N ALA A 49 7.75 5.77 -1.69
CA ALA A 49 9.09 6.11 -2.13
C ALA A 49 10.13 5.89 -1.01
N GLU A 50 9.81 6.28 0.23
CA GLU A 50 10.67 6.02 1.39
C GLU A 50 10.83 4.51 1.65
N MET A 51 9.73 3.75 1.57
CA MET A 51 9.76 2.30 1.74
C MET A 51 10.61 1.61 0.65
N VAL A 52 10.49 2.04 -0.60
CA VAL A 52 11.31 1.53 -1.71
C VAL A 52 12.78 1.86 -1.49
N ALA A 53 13.11 3.08 -1.05
CA ALA A 53 14.48 3.47 -0.75
C ALA A 53 15.07 2.61 0.38
N ALA A 54 14.31 2.35 1.45
CA ALA A 54 14.74 1.48 2.54
C ALA A 54 14.96 0.03 2.07
N ALA A 55 14.05 -0.51 1.25
CA ALA A 55 14.19 -1.86 0.69
C ALA A 55 15.42 -1.97 -0.23
N GLN A 56 15.69 -0.95 -1.05
CA GLN A 56 16.89 -0.89 -1.88
C GLN A 56 18.17 -0.81 -1.05
N ALA A 57 18.17 -0.03 0.04
CA ALA A 57 19.31 0.04 0.95
C ALA A 57 19.58 -1.32 1.62
N LEU A 58 18.53 -2.01 2.06
CA LEU A 58 18.65 -3.37 2.63
C LEU A 58 19.17 -4.38 1.60
N ALA A 59 18.66 -4.34 0.36
CA ALA A 59 19.09 -5.23 -0.70
C ALA A 59 20.55 -4.98 -1.15
N ALA A 60 21.03 -3.74 -1.00
CA ALA A 60 22.41 -3.36 -1.28
C ALA A 60 23.38 -3.76 -0.16
N ASP A 61 22.89 -4.02 1.06
CA ASP A 61 23.70 -4.53 2.17
C ASP A 61 24.02 -6.02 1.96
N PRO A 62 25.29 -6.40 1.77
CA PRO A 62 25.67 -7.79 1.54
C PRO A 62 25.35 -8.74 2.71
N ALA A 63 25.36 -8.25 3.96
CA ALA A 63 25.05 -9.08 5.12
C ALA A 63 23.55 -9.39 5.17
N ALA A 64 22.70 -8.37 5.05
CA ALA A 64 21.26 -8.52 4.99
C ALA A 64 20.82 -9.35 3.77
N ARG A 65 21.46 -9.14 2.60
CA ARG A 65 21.19 -9.93 1.40
C ARG A 65 21.54 -11.41 1.58
N ARG A 66 22.66 -11.72 2.25
CA ARG A 66 23.05 -13.10 2.53
C ARG A 66 22.05 -13.77 3.47
N GLU A 67 21.70 -13.12 4.57
CA GLU A 67 20.70 -13.64 5.53
C GLU A 67 19.33 -13.87 4.85
N ALA A 68 18.89 -12.94 4.00
CA ALA A 68 17.66 -13.08 3.23
C ALA A 68 17.71 -14.26 2.24
N LEU A 69 18.86 -14.51 1.62
CA LEU A 69 19.05 -15.67 0.73
C LEU A 69 19.14 -16.98 1.49
N GLU A 70 19.78 -17.00 2.66
CA GLU A 70 19.81 -18.17 3.56
C GLU A 70 18.38 -18.53 3.98
N LEU A 71 17.60 -17.57 4.47
CA LEU A 71 16.19 -17.77 4.81
C LEU A 71 15.35 -18.24 3.61
N ALA A 72 15.55 -17.66 2.44
CA ALA A 72 14.83 -18.06 1.23
C ALA A 72 15.17 -19.51 0.84
N ASN A 73 16.43 -19.93 0.96
CA ASN A 73 16.84 -21.29 0.65
C ASN A 73 16.32 -22.30 1.69
N ASP A 74 16.27 -21.94 2.97
CA ASP A 74 15.67 -22.76 4.03
C ASP A 74 14.16 -23.03 3.78
N LEU A 75 13.49 -22.14 3.04
CA LEU A 75 12.07 -22.22 2.70
C LEU A 75 11.77 -22.86 1.33
N VAL A 76 12.77 -23.10 0.48
CA VAL A 76 12.58 -23.58 -0.91
C VAL A 76 12.52 -25.11 -1.01
N ASP A 77 12.98 -25.84 0.00
CA ASP A 77 12.87 -27.31 0.03
C ASP A 77 11.57 -27.77 0.73
N GLU A 78 11.32 -29.08 0.77
CA GLU A 78 10.22 -29.76 1.50
C GLU A 78 10.12 -29.35 2.98
N GLY A 79 10.92 -28.42 3.51
CA GLY A 79 10.97 -27.99 4.90
C GLY A 79 9.61 -27.68 5.51
N LEU A 80 8.75 -26.89 4.86
CA LEU A 80 7.42 -26.59 5.43
C LEU A 80 6.48 -27.81 5.39
N ASP A 81 6.43 -28.52 4.27
CA ASP A 81 5.59 -29.72 4.11
C ASP A 81 6.07 -30.88 5.00
N ALA A 82 7.37 -30.99 5.22
CA ALA A 82 8.02 -31.95 6.10
C ALA A 82 7.81 -31.59 7.58
N ILE A 83 7.85 -30.30 7.93
CA ILE A 83 7.45 -29.81 9.27
C ILE A 83 5.98 -30.16 9.51
N ILE A 84 5.08 -29.82 8.59
CA ILE A 84 3.65 -30.14 8.69
C ILE A 84 3.44 -31.65 8.82
N ALA A 85 4.11 -32.47 8.00
CA ALA A 85 4.03 -33.93 8.09
C ALA A 85 4.56 -34.47 9.42
N SER A 86 5.63 -33.88 9.97
CA SER A 86 6.18 -34.25 11.28
C SER A 86 5.26 -33.87 12.43
N GLU A 87 4.59 -32.72 12.35
CA GLU A 87 3.63 -32.25 13.34
C GLU A 87 2.37 -33.11 13.34
N ILE A 88 1.84 -33.47 12.16
CA ILE A 88 0.75 -34.43 12.01
C ILE A 88 1.14 -35.80 12.59
N ALA A 89 2.36 -36.28 12.31
CA ALA A 89 2.87 -37.53 12.87
C ALA A 89 3.05 -37.48 14.41
N ALA A 90 3.33 -36.30 14.96
CA ALA A 90 3.37 -36.03 16.39
C ALA A 90 1.98 -35.81 17.03
N GLY A 91 0.90 -35.86 16.23
CA GLY A 91 -0.48 -35.71 16.68
C GLY A 91 -0.92 -34.26 16.90
N ILE A 92 -0.15 -33.29 16.41
CA ILE A 92 -0.53 -31.87 16.39
C ILE A 92 -1.53 -31.66 15.26
N ASN A 93 -2.67 -31.04 15.55
CA ASN A 93 -3.67 -30.71 14.54
C ASN A 93 -3.30 -29.38 13.85
N PRO A 94 -2.98 -29.36 12.55
CA PRO A 94 -2.61 -28.13 11.84
C PRO A 94 -3.75 -27.10 11.78
N ASP A 95 -5.00 -27.55 11.88
CA ASP A 95 -6.18 -26.68 11.82
C ASP A 95 -6.48 -25.99 13.16
N GLU A 96 -5.80 -26.40 14.24
CA GLU A 96 -5.95 -25.76 15.54
C GLU A 96 -5.06 -24.52 15.64
N LYS A 97 -5.69 -23.34 15.73
CA LYS A 97 -4.97 -22.07 15.85
C LYS A 97 -4.25 -21.97 17.19
N TRP A 98 -2.94 -21.71 17.15
CA TRP A 98 -2.10 -21.54 18.35
C TRP A 98 -2.33 -20.22 19.09
N TRP A 99 -3.01 -19.26 18.46
CA TRP A 99 -3.42 -18.01 19.08
C TRP A 99 -4.90 -18.07 19.47
N ARG A 100 -5.19 -17.77 20.75
CA ARG A 100 -6.53 -17.46 21.25
C ARG A 100 -6.63 -15.98 21.59
#